data_AF-A0A447UUH6-F1
#
_entry.id   AF-A0A447UUH6-F1
#
_cell.length_a   1.000
_cell.length_b   1.000
_cell.length_c   1.000
_cell.angle_alpha   90.00
_cell.angle_beta   90.00
_cell.angle_gamma   90.00
#
_symmetry.space_group_name_H-M   'P 1'
#
loop_
_entity.id
_entity.type
_entity.pdbx_description
1 polymer ?
#
loop_
_entity_poly.entity_id
_entity_poly.type
_entity_poly.pdbx_seq_one_letter_code
_entity_poly.pdbx_strand_id
1 'polypeptide(L)'
;MYGLARTNTVVRSIKKDEFMRLLTEHSLWPDLTRVLSWYICLLSKRDDVLVARSAYSVIREFLIEINELIIHHNRDINVYDYIQEYTNFARSTIIKILSDLKKGNYIVIEKSRLMSMTTLPEKY
;
A
#
# COMPACT_ATOMS: atom_id res chain seq x y z
N MET A 1 -18.23 6.11 12.33
CA MET A 1 -17.21 5.49 11.46
C MET A 1 -17.75 4.11 11.08
N TYR A 2 -18.00 3.84 9.80
CA TYR A 2 -18.49 2.52 9.34
C TYR A 2 -17.36 1.80 8.61
N GLY A 3 -17.18 0.51 8.91
CA GLY A 3 -16.24 -0.36 8.19
C GLY A 3 -16.98 -1.16 7.14
N LEU A 4 -16.40 -1.28 5.95
CA LEU A 4 -17.00 -2.02 4.83
C LEU A 4 -16.22 -3.32 4.66
N ALA A 5 -16.87 -4.47 4.90
CA ALA A 5 -16.26 -5.78 4.69
C ALA A 5 -16.28 -6.11 3.19
N ARG A 6 -15.10 -6.37 2.61
CA ARG A 6 -14.97 -6.68 1.18
C ARG A 6 -15.16 -8.15 0.84
N THR A 7 -15.11 -9.01 1.85
CA THR A 7 -15.25 -10.48 1.74
C THR A 7 -16.03 -11.01 2.94
N ASN A 8 -16.46 -12.28 2.88
CA ASN A 8 -17.11 -12.95 4.02
C ASN A 8 -16.19 -12.94 5.25
N THR A 9 -16.52 -12.09 6.22
CA THR A 9 -15.68 -11.79 7.38
C THR A 9 -16.49 -11.95 8.66
N VAL A 10 -15.92 -12.61 9.66
CA VAL A 10 -16.50 -12.69 11.00
C VAL A 10 -15.95 -11.55 11.84
N VAL A 11 -16.83 -10.68 12.34
CA VAL A 11 -16.46 -9.55 13.20
C VAL A 11 -16.91 -9.86 14.62
N ARG A 12 -16.00 -9.67 15.59
CA ARG A 12 -16.31 -9.71 17.02
C ARG A 12 -16.11 -8.33 17.60
N SER A 13 -17.06 -7.88 18.40
CA SER A 13 -17.01 -6.59 19.08
C SER A 13 -16.92 -6.79 20.59
N ILE A 14 -16.22 -5.87 21.24
CA ILE A 14 -16.10 -5.79 22.69
C ILE A 14 -16.35 -4.33 23.09
N LYS A 15 -16.93 -4.12 24.27
CA LYS A 15 -17.12 -2.76 24.80
C LYS A 15 -15.76 -2.14 25.12
N LYS A 16 -15.62 -0.83 24.90
CA LYS A 16 -14.36 -0.11 25.13
C LYS A 16 -13.86 -0.30 26.57
N ASP A 17 -14.73 -0.16 27.55
CA ASP A 17 -14.34 -0.26 28.97
C ASP A 17 -13.83 -1.66 29.32
N GLU A 18 -14.49 -2.69 28.77
CA GLU A 18 -14.08 -4.09 28.93
C GLU A 18 -12.73 -4.36 28.27
N PHE A 19 -12.51 -3.82 27.06
CA PHE A 19 -11.24 -3.92 26.37
C PHE A 19 -10.10 -3.29 27.15
N MET A 20 -10.30 -2.08 27.69
CA MET A 20 -9.31 -1.37 28.51
C MET A 20 -8.97 -2.14 29.79
N ARG A 21 -9.98 -2.76 30.42
CA ARG A 21 -9.80 -3.60 31.59
C ARG A 21 -8.93 -4.82 31.25
N LEU A 22 -9.30 -5.58 30.22
CA LEU A 22 -8.57 -6.78 29.81
C LEU A 22 -7.11 -6.48 29.41
N LEU A 23 -6.87 -5.36 28.72
CA LEU A 23 -5.50 -4.94 28.38
C LEU A 23 -4.64 -4.74 29.62
N THR A 24 -5.21 -4.17 30.67
CA THR A 24 -4.50 -3.87 31.92
C THR A 24 -4.30 -5.13 32.75
N GLU A 25 -5.36 -5.93 32.94
CA GLU A 25 -5.30 -7.18 33.70
C GLU A 25 -4.29 -8.17 33.10
N HIS A 26 -4.21 -8.25 31.78
CA HIS A 26 -3.30 -9.16 31.08
C HIS A 26 -1.97 -8.52 30.67
N SER A 27 -1.69 -7.27 31.07
CA SER A 27 -0.46 -6.55 30.70
C SER A 27 -0.17 -6.51 29.19
N LEU A 28 -1.21 -6.39 28.37
CA LEU A 28 -1.14 -6.43 26.90
C LEU A 28 -0.86 -5.07 26.24
N TRP A 29 -0.69 -4.02 27.06
CA TRP A 29 -0.34 -2.69 26.60
C TRP A 29 0.91 -2.64 25.69
N PRO A 30 2.00 -3.39 25.94
CA PRO A 30 3.16 -3.42 25.06
C PRO A 30 2.85 -3.99 23.66
N ASP A 31 2.04 -5.04 23.57
CA ASP A 31 1.68 -5.64 22.28
C ASP A 31 0.72 -4.75 21.50
N LEU A 32 -0.26 -4.16 22.18
CA LEU A 32 -1.16 -3.18 21.57
C LEU A 32 -0.36 -1.98 21.02
N THR A 33 0.55 -1.42 21.83
CA THR A 33 1.36 -0.26 21.41
C THR A 33 2.30 -0.60 20.26
N ARG A 34 2.83 -1.83 20.18
CA ARG A 34 3.58 -2.29 19.01
C ARG A 34 2.73 -2.28 17.74
N VAL A 35 1.52 -2.83 17.80
CA VAL A 35 0.59 -2.82 16.67
C VAL A 35 0.20 -1.39 16.27
N LEU A 36 -0.12 -0.54 17.25
CA LEU A 36 -0.44 0.86 17.01
C LEU A 36 0.73 1.63 16.40
N SER A 37 1.96 1.37 16.86
CA SER A 37 3.17 1.99 16.31
C SER A 37 3.40 1.60 14.85
N TRP A 38 3.15 0.33 14.51
CA TRP A 38 3.17 -0.12 13.12
C TRP A 38 2.11 0.59 12.27
N TYR A 39 0.88 0.74 12.78
CA TYR A 39 -0.16 1.51 12.10
C TYR A 39 0.20 2.98 11.92
N ILE A 40 0.79 3.62 12.93
CA ILE A 40 1.28 5.01 12.82
C ILE A 40 2.36 5.10 11.74
N CYS A 41 3.34 4.20 11.73
CA CYS A 41 4.37 4.16 10.69
C CYS A 41 3.78 4.00 9.28
N LEU A 42 2.80 3.10 9.13
CA LEU A 42 2.09 2.90 7.86
C LEU A 42 1.33 4.16 7.42
N LEU A 43 0.63 4.82 8.34
CA LEU A 43 -0.11 6.05 8.07
C LEU A 43 0.84 7.22 7.76
N SER A 44 1.96 7.34 8.48
CA SER A 44 2.99 8.35 8.22
C SER A 44 3.64 8.14 6.85
N LYS A 45 3.95 6.89 6.46
CA LYS A 45 4.44 6.59 5.11
C LYS A 45 3.41 7.00 4.05
N ARG A 46 2.13 6.72 4.30
CA ARG A 46 1.04 7.14 3.39
C ARG A 46 0.95 8.67 3.31
N ASP A 47 1.10 9.37 4.42
CA ASP A 47 1.06 10.83 4.44
C ASP A 47 2.30 11.42 3.75
N ASP A 48 3.50 10.85 3.92
CA ASP A 48 4.72 11.23 3.18
C ASP A 48 4.57 11.04 1.66
N VAL A 49 3.88 9.97 1.26
CA VAL A 49 3.51 9.71 -0.14
C VAL A 49 2.53 10.77 -0.67
N LEU A 50 1.63 11.27 0.18
CA LEU A 50 0.61 12.25 -0.20
C LEU A 50 1.08 13.72 -0.13
N VAL A 51 2.08 14.06 0.69
CA VAL A 51 2.38 15.46 1.05
C VAL A 51 3.39 16.18 0.14
N ALA A 52 4.33 15.53 -0.55
CA ALA A 52 5.26 16.28 -1.44
C ALA A 52 6.03 15.43 -2.46
N ARG A 53 5.40 14.38 -3.00
CA ARG A 53 6.04 13.53 -4.02
C ARG A 53 5.34 13.74 -5.35
N SER A 54 6.12 13.96 -6.42
CA SER A 54 5.56 14.00 -7.78
C SER A 54 4.79 12.70 -8.02
N ALA A 55 3.77 12.73 -8.89
CA ALA A 55 2.99 11.53 -9.21
C ALA A 55 3.89 10.36 -9.63
N TYR A 56 5.05 10.66 -10.21
CA TYR A 56 6.12 9.71 -10.50
C TYR A 56 6.64 9.00 -9.25
N SER A 57 7.08 9.76 -8.24
CA SER A 57 7.68 9.20 -7.02
C SER A 57 6.72 8.28 -6.26
N VAL A 58 5.43 8.62 -6.26
CA VAL A 58 4.39 7.76 -5.67
C VAL A 58 4.23 6.47 -6.47
N ILE A 59 4.08 6.56 -7.80
CA ILE A 59 3.96 5.37 -8.67
C ILE A 59 5.20 4.49 -8.58
N ARG A 60 6.40 5.08 -8.47
CA ARG A 60 7.66 4.37 -8.25
C ARG A 60 7.62 3.53 -6.98
N GLU A 61 7.14 4.07 -5.86
CA GLU A 61 7.01 3.30 -4.62
C GLU A 61 6.03 2.15 -4.75
N PHE A 62 4.87 2.37 -5.38
CA PHE A 62 3.91 1.29 -5.62
C PHE A 62 4.48 0.20 -6.52
N LEU A 63 5.27 0.54 -7.55
CA LEU A 63 5.92 -0.46 -8.39
C LEU A 63 6.92 -1.31 -7.60
N ILE A 64 7.67 -0.71 -6.67
CA ILE A 64 8.58 -1.44 -5.77
C ILE A 64 7.80 -2.38 -4.86
N GLU A 65 6.72 -1.89 -4.24
CA GLU A 65 5.86 -2.70 -3.38
C GLU A 65 5.22 -3.87 -4.15
N ILE A 66 4.69 -3.62 -5.35
CA ILE A 66 4.12 -4.66 -6.20
C ILE A 66 5.18 -5.72 -6.53
N ASN A 67 6.41 -5.31 -6.86
CA ASN A 67 7.50 -6.23 -7.14
C ASN A 67 7.85 -7.10 -5.92
N GLU A 68 7.92 -6.52 -4.72
CA GLU A 68 8.12 -7.28 -3.48
C GLU A 68 6.98 -8.26 -3.22
N LEU A 69 5.72 -7.84 -3.43
CA LEU A 69 4.54 -8.70 -3.25
C LEU A 69 4.50 -9.87 -4.25
N ILE A 70 4.94 -9.66 -5.49
CA ILE A 70 5.04 -10.73 -6.49
C ILE A 70 6.16 -11.70 -6.10
N ILE A 71 7.35 -11.20 -5.77
CA ILE A 71 8.54 -12.03 -5.49
C ILE A 71 8.36 -12.82 -4.19
N HIS A 72 7.92 -12.17 -3.11
CA HIS A 72 7.88 -12.80 -1.78
C HIS A 72 6.55 -13.48 -1.48
N HIS A 73 5.46 -13.05 -2.10
CA HIS A 73 4.11 -13.52 -1.77
C HIS A 73 3.38 -14.16 -2.96
N ASN A 74 4.03 -14.30 -4.12
CA ASN A 74 3.50 -14.91 -5.35
C ASN A 74 2.09 -14.39 -5.70
N ARG A 75 1.83 -13.10 -5.43
CA ARG A 75 0.53 -12.48 -5.66
C ARG A 75 0.38 -12.10 -7.12
N ASP A 76 -0.80 -12.37 -7.65
CA ASP A 76 -1.23 -11.84 -8.93
C ASP A 76 -1.82 -10.44 -8.73
N ILE A 77 -1.10 -9.41 -9.20
CA ILE A 77 -1.49 -8.01 -9.02
C ILE A 77 -1.57 -7.32 -10.38
N ASN A 78 -2.74 -6.73 -10.66
CA ASN A 78 -2.89 -5.75 -11.74
C ASN A 78 -2.27 -4.42 -11.28
N VAL A 79 -1.17 -4.03 -11.92
CA VAL A 79 -0.39 -2.84 -11.55
C VAL A 79 -1.24 -1.57 -11.55
N TYR A 80 -2.09 -1.42 -12.58
CA TYR A 80 -2.91 -0.25 -12.74
C TYR A 80 -4.02 -0.17 -11.68
N ASP A 81 -4.75 -1.28 -11.47
CA ASP A 81 -5.85 -1.32 -10.50
C ASP A 81 -5.32 -1.12 -9.08
N TYR A 82 -4.17 -1.73 -8.75
CA TYR A 82 -3.52 -1.56 -7.46
C TYR A 82 -3.16 -0.10 -7.21
N ILE A 83 -2.45 0.55 -8.13
CA ILE A 83 -2.08 1.97 -7.97
C ILE A 83 -3.33 2.85 -7.88
N GLN A 84 -4.36 2.59 -8.70
CA GLN A 84 -5.59 3.38 -8.68
C GLN A 84 -6.39 3.20 -7.39
N GLU A 85 -6.35 2.02 -6.78
CA GLU A 85 -7.07 1.77 -5.54
C GLU A 85 -6.47 2.54 -4.34
N TYR A 86 -5.15 2.69 -4.33
CA TYR A 86 -4.43 3.32 -3.23
C TYR A 86 -4.02 4.79 -3.49
N THR A 87 -4.32 5.34 -4.68
CA THR A 87 -4.03 6.73 -5.04
C THR A 87 -5.24 7.44 -5.64
N ASN A 88 -5.32 8.76 -5.46
CA ASN A 88 -6.35 9.60 -6.10
C ASN A 88 -5.91 10.12 -7.48
N PHE A 89 -4.93 9.48 -8.13
CA PHE A 89 -4.45 9.96 -9.41
C PHE A 89 -5.45 9.71 -10.53
N ALA A 90 -5.54 10.69 -11.45
CA ALA A 90 -6.27 10.50 -12.68
C ALA A 90 -5.66 9.33 -13.48
N ARG A 91 -6.53 8.55 -14.11
CA ARG A 91 -6.16 7.43 -15.00
C ARG A 91 -5.10 7.83 -16.03
N SER A 92 -5.24 9.02 -16.61
CA SER A 92 -4.29 9.59 -17.59
C SER A 92 -2.89 9.78 -17.00
N THR A 93 -2.77 10.24 -15.76
CA THR A 93 -1.49 10.46 -15.07
C THR A 93 -0.77 9.13 -14.83
N ILE A 94 -1.50 8.12 -14.33
CA ILE A 94 -0.94 6.79 -14.08
C ILE A 94 -0.45 6.17 -15.39
N ILE A 95 -1.30 6.16 -16.42
CA ILE A 95 -0.97 5.59 -17.73
C ILE A 95 0.23 6.31 -18.36
N LYS A 96 0.28 7.65 -18.26
CA LYS A 96 1.39 8.44 -18.81
C LYS A 96 2.71 8.02 -18.16
N ILE A 97 2.77 7.98 -16.84
CA ILE A 97 3.99 7.63 -16.11
C ILE A 97 4.41 6.18 -16.36
N LEU A 98 3.47 5.23 -16.35
CA LEU A 98 3.76 3.83 -16.70
C LEU A 98 4.26 3.70 -18.14
N SER A 99 3.71 4.49 -19.07
CA SER A 99 4.14 4.49 -20.47
C SER A 99 5.54 5.09 -20.63
N ASP A 100 5.86 6.16 -19.90
CA ASP A 100 7.19 6.78 -19.93
C ASP A 100 8.24 5.86 -19.31
N LEU A 101 7.91 5.18 -18.21
CA LEU A 101 8.76 4.14 -17.61
C LEU A 101 8.98 2.94 -18.55
N LYS A 102 7.94 2.52 -19.28
CA LYS A 102 8.05 1.45 -20.28
C LYS A 102 8.93 1.86 -21.45
N LYS A 103 8.81 3.10 -21.94
CA LYS A 103 9.68 3.65 -23.00
C LYS A 103 11.14 3.73 -22.56
N GLY A 104 11.38 4.05 -21.29
CA GLY A 104 12.71 4.07 -20.69
C GLY A 104 13.31 2.69 -20.42
N ASN A 105 12.61 1.59 -20.77
CA ASN A 105 13.00 0.21 -20.46
C ASN A 105 13.21 -0.05 -18.96
N TYR A 106 12.57 0.75 -18.10
CA TYR A 106 12.66 0.57 -16.65
C TYR A 106 11.74 -0.54 -16.14
N ILE A 107 10.60 -0.73 -16.81
CA ILE A 107 9.61 -1.74 -16.44
C ILE A 107 9.11 -2.47 -17.68
N VAL A 108 8.83 -3.76 -17.52
CA VAL A 108 8.11 -4.56 -18.50
C VAL A 108 6.76 -4.92 -17.89
N ILE A 109 5.69 -4.39 -18.49
CA ILE A 109 4.31 -4.73 -18.13
C ILE A 109 3.67 -5.50 -19.28
N GLU A 110 3.17 -6.69 -18.98
CA GLU A 110 2.40 -7.53 -19.90
C GLU A 110 1.05 -7.89 -19.26
N LYS A 111 -0.04 -7.78 -20.03
CA LYS A 111 -1.41 -8.06 -19.56
C LYS A 111 -1.72 -7.40 -18.19
N SER A 112 -1.25 -6.16 -17.99
CA SER A 112 -1.39 -5.37 -16.75
C SER A 112 -0.61 -5.89 -15.54
N ARG A 113 0.28 -6.87 -15.71
CA ARG A 113 1.16 -7.41 -14.66
C ARG A 113 2.59 -6.91 -14.83
N LEU A 114 3.27 -6.67 -13.70
CA LEU A 114 4.69 -6.36 -13.68
C LEU A 114 5.49 -7.64 -13.92
N MET A 115 6.19 -7.73 -15.04
CA MET A 115 7.00 -8.89 -15.42
C MET A 115 8.46 -8.74 -15.01
N SER A 116 9.00 -7.54 -15.18
CA SER A 116 10.35 -7.20 -14.73
C SER A 116 10.46 -5.72 -14.43
N MET A 117 11.36 -5.40 -13.51
CA MET A 117 11.67 -4.04 -13.08
C MET A 117 13.17 -3.90 -12.93
N THR A 118 13.76 -2.89 -13.56
CA THR A 118 15.14 -2.48 -13.36
C THR A 118 15.21 -1.27 -12.42
N THR A 119 16.40 -0.76 -12.14
CA THR A 119 16.60 0.36 -11.21
C THR A 119 15.83 1.61 -11.68
N LEU A 120 14.76 1.95 -10.96
CA LEU A 120 13.93 3.11 -11.25
C LEU A 120 14.67 4.42 -10.89
N PRO A 121 14.77 5.40 -11.80
CA PRO A 121 15.49 6.65 -11.56
C PRO A 121 14.89 7.41 -10.38
N GLU A 122 15.74 8.07 -9.58
CA GLU A 122 15.27 8.79 -8.39
C GLU A 122 14.55 10.11 -8.72
N LYS A 123 14.76 10.64 -9.94
CA LYS A 123 14.12 11.88 -10.41
C LYS A 123 13.68 11.71 -11.86
N TYR A 124 12.45 12.12 -12.14
CA TYR A 124 11.82 12.19 -13.46
C TYR A 124 11.01 13.48 -13.56
#